data_AF-A0A4Q3YL46-F1
#
_entry.id   AF-A0A4Q3YL46-F1
#
_cell.length_a   1.000
_cell.length_b   1.000
_cell.length_c   1.000
_cell.angle_alpha   90.00
_cell.angle_beta   90.00
_cell.angle_gamma   90.00
#
_symmetry.space_group_name_H-M   'P 1'
#
loop_
_entity.id
_entity.type
_entity.pdbx_description
1 polymer ?
#
loop_
_entity_poly.entity_id
_entity_poly.type
_entity_poly.pdbx_seq_one_letter_code
_entity_poly.pdbx_strand_id
1 'polypeptide(L)'
;MATKHDVTDWVVSALKALGGRGSLVNVAREIWKQHELDLRASGDLFYTWQYDMRWSANVLRRKGTMKSAELSPSGTWELAGT
;
A
#
# COMPACT_ATOMS: atom_id res chain seq x y z
N MET A 1 -9.73 13.82 5.64
CA MET A 1 -9.06 13.90 4.33
C MET A 1 -7.75 13.13 4.44
N ALA A 2 -7.47 12.24 3.48
CA ALA A 2 -6.25 11.46 3.48
C ALA A 2 -5.02 12.24 2.99
N THR A 3 -3.84 11.78 3.40
CA THR A 3 -2.52 12.26 2.99
C THR A 3 -1.67 11.11 2.47
N LYS A 4 -0.49 11.42 1.92
CA LYS A 4 0.47 10.39 1.47
C LYS A 4 0.98 9.51 2.60
N HIS A 5 1.01 10.04 3.83
CA HIS A 5 1.39 9.28 5.01
C HIS A 5 0.33 8.21 5.31
N ASP A 6 -0.94 8.59 5.29
CA ASP A 6 -2.05 7.65 5.48
C ASP A 6 -2.01 6.52 4.45
N VAL A 7 -1.75 6.85 3.17
CA VAL A 7 -1.58 5.84 2.11
C VAL A 7 -0.45 4.85 2.43
N THR A 8 0.63 5.29 3.09
CA THR A 8 1.72 4.39 3.50
C THR A 8 1.25 3.40 4.56
N ASP A 9 0.51 3.86 5.56
CA ASP A 9 -0.02 3.01 6.62
C ASP A 9 -1.11 2.07 6.11
N TRP A 10 -1.89 2.51 5.13
CA TRP A 10 -2.90 1.70 4.46
C TRP A 10 -2.29 0.56 3.64
N VAL A 11 -1.11 0.75 3.03
CA VAL A 11 -0.40 -0.36 2.36
C VAL A 11 -0.04 -1.46 3.35
N VAL A 12 0.44 -1.11 4.55
CA VAL A 12 0.75 -2.10 5.59
C VAL A 12 -0.51 -2.79 6.07
N SER A 13 -1.58 -2.04 6.32
CA SER A 13 -2.86 -2.57 6.80
C SER A 13 -3.52 -3.50 5.77
N ALA A 14 -3.48 -3.12 4.49
CA ALA A 14 -3.94 -3.95 3.38
C ALA A 14 -3.13 -5.25 3.27
N LEU A 15 -1.80 -5.19 3.34
CA LEU A 15 -0.97 -6.39 3.31
C LEU A 15 -1.24 -7.30 4.51
N LYS A 16 -1.47 -6.76 5.71
CA LYS A 16 -1.87 -7.54 6.89
C LYS A 16 -3.22 -8.24 6.67
N ALA A 17 -4.22 -7.53 6.14
CA ALA A 17 -5.53 -8.10 5.81
C ALA A 17 -5.45 -9.21 4.74
N LEU A 18 -4.45 -9.14 3.86
CA LEU A 18 -4.16 -10.15 2.83
C LEU A 18 -3.26 -11.30 3.32
N GLY A 19 -2.97 -11.41 4.62
CA GLY A 19 -2.12 -12.47 5.18
C GLY A 19 -0.63 -12.23 4.97
N GLY A 20 -0.21 -10.96 4.91
CA GLY A 20 1.19 -10.53 4.81
C GLY A 20 1.72 -10.39 3.39
N ARG A 21 0.96 -10.80 2.36
CA ARG A 21 1.37 -10.73 0.95
C ARG A 21 0.23 -10.45 -0.01
N GLY A 22 0.51 -9.76 -1.11
CA GLY A 22 -0.48 -9.49 -2.15
C GLY A 22 0.13 -8.91 -3.42
N SER A 23 -0.62 -8.95 -4.52
CA SER A 23 -0.26 -8.18 -5.72
C SER A 23 -0.57 -6.70 -5.50
N LEU A 24 0.00 -5.83 -6.34
CA LEU A 24 -0.34 -4.40 -6.36
C LEU A 24 -1.85 -4.16 -6.43
N VAL A 25 -2.55 -4.92 -7.27
CA VAL A 25 -4.01 -4.79 -7.46
C VAL A 25 -4.78 -5.27 -6.23
N ASN A 26 -4.32 -6.33 -5.55
CA ASN A 26 -4.95 -6.78 -4.31
C ASN A 26 -4.81 -5.72 -3.21
N VAL A 27 -3.63 -5.13 -3.06
CA VAL A 27 -3.39 -4.04 -2.10
C VAL A 27 -4.26 -2.82 -2.42
N ALA A 28 -4.30 -2.40 -3.69
CA ALA A 28 -5.16 -1.28 -4.12
C ALA A 28 -6.65 -1.55 -3.83
N ARG A 29 -7.13 -2.76 -4.12
CA ARG A 29 -8.53 -3.15 -3.86
C ARG A 29 -8.85 -3.10 -2.37
N GLU A 30 -7.93 -3.55 -1.52
CA GLU A 30 -8.14 -3.56 -0.08
C GLU A 30 -8.13 -2.14 0.51
N ILE A 31 -7.22 -1.28 0.03
CA ILE A 31 -7.23 0.16 0.39
C ILE A 31 -8.53 0.81 -0.04
N TRP A 32 -8.99 0.58 -1.29
CA TRP A 32 -10.25 1.13 -1.77
C TRP A 32 -11.43 0.69 -0.91
N LYS A 33 -11.53 -0.62 -0.62
CA LYS A 33 -12.62 -1.19 0.18
C LYS A 33 -12.72 -0.56 1.58
N GLN A 34 -11.58 -0.22 2.19
CA GLN A 34 -11.54 0.31 3.56
C GLN A 34 -11.58 1.84 3.63
N HIS A 35 -11.05 2.54 2.62
CA HIS A 35 -10.78 3.98 2.66
C HIS A 35 -11.39 4.76 1.49
N GLU A 36 -12.41 4.22 0.81
CA GLU A 36 -13.08 4.89 -0.31
C GLU A 36 -13.53 6.32 0.06
N LEU A 37 -14.19 6.49 1.21
CA LEU A 37 -14.68 7.80 1.64
C LEU A 37 -13.54 8.80 1.89
N ASP A 38 -12.46 8.35 2.53
CA ASP A 38 -11.28 9.17 2.80
C ASP A 38 -10.58 9.61 1.52
N LEU A 39 -10.48 8.69 0.55
CA LEU A 39 -9.92 8.96 -0.77
C LEU A 39 -10.80 9.94 -1.56
N ARG A 40 -12.12 9.72 -1.61
CA ARG A 40 -13.04 10.63 -2.31
C ARG A 40 -12.99 12.06 -1.74
N ALA A 41 -12.74 12.20 -0.44
CA ALA A 41 -12.59 13.49 0.22
C ALA A 41 -11.17 14.09 0.12
N SER A 42 -10.26 13.52 -0.68
CA SER A 42 -8.83 13.90 -0.70
C SER A 42 -8.36 14.82 -1.81
N GLY A 43 -9.29 15.40 -2.58
CA GLY A 43 -8.95 16.32 -3.67
C GLY A 43 -8.05 15.63 -4.70
N ASP A 44 -6.92 16.25 -5.05
CA ASP A 44 -6.00 15.71 -6.06
C ASP A 44 -5.45 14.32 -5.71
N LEU A 45 -5.29 14.01 -4.42
CA LEU A 45 -4.83 12.70 -3.98
C LEU A 45 -5.80 11.59 -4.42
N PHE A 46 -7.10 11.87 -4.59
CA PHE A 46 -8.06 10.90 -5.11
C PHE A 46 -7.66 10.36 -6.48
N TYR A 47 -7.00 11.18 -7.29
CA TYR A 47 -6.54 10.81 -8.64
C TYR A 47 -5.13 10.23 -8.66
N THR A 48 -4.33 10.47 -7.60
CA THR A 48 -2.91 10.06 -7.56
C THR A 48 -2.59 9.00 -6.52
N TRP A 49 -3.52 8.60 -5.65
CA TRP A 49 -3.22 7.73 -4.50
C TRP A 49 -2.59 6.39 -4.89
N GLN A 50 -2.86 5.85 -6.09
CA GLN A 50 -2.22 4.61 -6.56
C GLN A 50 -0.73 4.82 -6.88
N TYR A 51 -0.36 6.01 -7.36
CA TYR A 51 1.04 6.41 -7.51
C TYR A 51 1.70 6.54 -6.13
N ASP A 52 1.04 7.22 -5.19
CA ASP A 52 1.52 7.37 -3.82
C ASP A 52 1.62 6.02 -3.10
N MET A 53 0.73 5.08 -3.37
CA MET A 53 0.77 3.70 -2.88
C MET A 53 2.01 2.95 -3.40
N ARG A 54 2.35 3.09 -4.69
CA ARG A 54 3.57 2.51 -5.26
C ARG A 54 4.82 3.15 -4.66
N TRP A 55 4.82 4.46 -4.43
CA TRP A 55 5.91 5.14 -3.74
C TRP A 55 6.06 4.66 -2.30
N SER A 56 4.94 4.49 -1.60
CA SER A 56 4.88 3.98 -0.22
C SER A 56 5.55 2.60 -0.11
N ALA A 57 5.35 1.71 -1.08
CA ALA A 57 6.04 0.43 -1.10
C ALA A 57 7.57 0.58 -1.14
N ASN A 58 8.12 1.56 -1.88
CA ASN A 58 9.56 1.83 -1.87
C ASN A 58 10.03 2.37 -0.51
N VAL A 59 9.24 3.25 0.12
CA VAL A 59 9.53 3.75 1.47
C VAL A 59 9.54 2.62 2.49
N LEU A 60 8.54 1.75 2.48
CA LEU A 60 8.40 0.61 3.40
C LEU A 60 9.51 -0.42 3.21
N ARG A 61 9.97 -0.65 1.98
CA ARG A 61 11.16 -1.47 1.70
C ARG A 61 12.42 -0.91 2.31
N ARG A 62 12.67 0.41 2.14
CA ARG A 62 13.82 1.09 2.73
C ARG A 62 13.78 1.07 4.26
N LYS A 63 12.59 1.11 4.85
CA LYS A 63 12.36 0.97 6.29
C LYS A 63 12.47 -0.47 6.82
N GLY A 64 12.60 -1.46 5.93
CA GLY A 64 12.61 -2.87 6.31
C GLY A 64 11.26 -3.41 6.78
N THR A 65 10.16 -2.71 6.51
CA THR A 65 8.78 -3.17 6.83
C THR A 65 8.22 -4.08 5.75
N MET A 66 8.63 -3.86 4.49
CA MET A 66 8.33 -4.74 3.35
C MET A 66 9.61 -5.40 2.85
N LYS A 67 9.51 -6.62 2.33
CA LYS A 67 10.61 -7.27 1.62
C LYS A 67 10.99 -6.48 0.36
N SER A 68 12.28 -6.48 0.04
CA SER A 68 12.77 -5.84 -1.19
C SER A 68 12.14 -6.51 -2.42
N ALA A 69 12.11 -5.79 -3.55
CA ALA A 69 11.46 -6.31 -4.75
C ALA A 69 12.15 -7.57 -5.30
N GLU A 70 13.45 -7.73 -5.02
CA GLU A 70 14.28 -8.87 -5.44
C GLU A 70 14.05 -10.11 -4.57
N LEU A 71 13.59 -9.93 -3.33
CA LEU A 71 13.32 -11.03 -2.39
C LEU A 71 11.89 -11.57 -2.51
N SER A 72 11.02 -10.92 -3.29
CA SER A 72 9.65 -11.35 -3.52
C SER A 72 9.46 -11.79 -4.98
N PRO A 73 8.51 -12.71 -5.26
CA PRO A 73 8.14 -13.04 -6.64
C PRO A 73 7.73 -11.79 -7.42
N SER A 74 8.00 -11.77 -8.72
CA SER A 74 7.64 -10.64 -9.59
C SER A 74 6.17 -10.25 -9.42
N GLY A 75 5.92 -8.95 -9.19
CA GLY A 75 4.58 -8.41 -8.97
C GLY A 75 3.97 -8.67 -7.59
N THR A 76 4.68 -9.34 -6.67
CA THR A 76 4.24 -9.60 -5.29
C THR A 76 4.85 -8.60 -4.33
N TRP A 77 4.01 -8.07 -3.44
CA TRP A 77 4.40 -7.25 -2.29
C TRP A 77 4.22 -8.08 -1.02
N GLU A 78 5.16 -7.98 -0.10
CA GLU A 78 5.21 -8.82 1.09
C GLU A 78 5.80 -8.05 2.26
N LEU A 79 5.25 -8.28 3.47
CA LEU A 79 5.81 -7.74 4.70
C LEU A 79 7.09 -8.47 5.08
N ALA A 80 8.06 -7.74 5.63
CA ALA A 80 9.28 -8.31 6.18
C ALA A 80 9.00 -8.82 7.60
N GLY A 81 8.43 -10.02 7.68
CA GLY A 81 8.18 -10.73 8.94
C GLY A 81 6.76 -10.56 9.51
N THR A 82 6.25 -11.67 10.04
CA THR A 82 5.29 -11.74 11.16
C THR A 82 6.05 -12.30 12.35
#